data_AF-A0A9X2NXS2-F1
#
_entry.id   AF-A0A9X2NXS2-F1
#
_cell.length_a   1.000
_cell.length_b   1.000
_cell.length_c   1.000
_cell.angle_alpha   90.00
_cell.angle_beta   90.00
_cell.angle_gamma   90.00
#
_symmetry.space_group_name_H-M   'P 1'
#
loop_
_entity.id
_entity.type
_entity.pdbx_description
1 polymer ?
#
loop_
_entity_poly.entity_id
_entity_poly.type
_entity_poly.pdbx_seq_one_letter_code
_entity_poly.pdbx_strand_id
1 'polypeptide(L)' 'MAFNRKQRLRDNIEAIRTAFILDRERRTATPEERAVLQKYCGFGGLKCILNPARELTDAVHWA' A
#
# COMPACT_ATOMS: atom_id res chain seq x y z
N MET A 1 16.94 4.10 -10.50
CA MET A 1 16.36 2.90 -9.84
C MET A 1 14.95 2.68 -10.37
N ALA A 2 14.61 1.49 -10.86
CA ALA A 2 13.26 1.21 -11.34
C ALA A 2 12.26 1.21 -10.17
N PHE A 3 11.16 1.94 -10.30
CA PHE A 3 10.07 1.92 -9.31
C PHE A 3 9.40 0.53 -9.34
N ASN A 4 9.73 -0.34 -8.38
CA ASN A 4 9.11 -1.65 -8.25
C ASN A 4 7.70 -1.51 -7.67
N ARG A 5 6.74 -1.16 -8.54
CA ARG A 5 5.31 -0.97 -8.21
C ARG A 5 4.75 -2.12 -7.41
N LYS A 6 5.09 -3.36 -7.79
CA LYS A 6 4.57 -4.57 -7.16
C LYS A 6 5.02 -4.69 -5.70
N GLN A 7 6.29 -4.43 -5.42
CA GLN A 7 6.79 -4.51 -4.04
C GLN A 7 6.18 -3.41 -3.18
N ARG A 8 6.11 -2.17 -3.68
CA ARG A 8 5.49 -1.04 -2.95
C ARG A 8 4.02 -1.30 -2.62
N LEU A 9 3.25 -1.86 -3.56
CA LEU A 9 1.86 -2.24 -3.31
C LEU A 9 1.75 -3.28 -2.20
N ARG A 10 2.59 -4.32 -2.22
CA ARG A 10 2.60 -5.35 -1.17
C ARG A 10 2.96 -4.76 0.19
N ASP A 11 4.01 -3.96 0.25
CA ASP A 11 4.45 -3.32 1.49
C ASP A 11 3.35 -2.43 2.09
N ASN A 12 2.65 -1.66 1.25
CA ASN A 12 1.53 -0.83 1.71
C ASN A 12 0.34 -1.66 2.21
N ILE A 13 -0.03 -2.74 1.51
CA ILE A 13 -1.13 -3.62 1.92
C ILE A 13 -0.83 -4.25 3.28
N GLU A 14 0.39 -4.75 3.47
CA GLU A 14 0.79 -5.36 4.74
C GLU A 14 0.84 -4.33 5.87
N ALA A 15 1.36 -3.13 5.63
CA ALA A 15 1.33 -2.06 6.64
C ALA A 15 -0.09 -1.70 7.07
N ILE A 16 -1.04 -1.57 6.13
CA ILE A 16 -2.44 -1.29 6.44
C ILE A 16 -3.06 -2.45 7.23
N ARG A 17 -2.83 -3.70 6.80
CA ARG A 17 -3.33 -4.89 7.51
C ARG A 17 -2.83 -4.92 8.97
N THR A 18 -1.53 -4.68 9.19
CA THR A 18 -0.94 -4.63 10.53
C THR A 18 -1.56 -3.50 11.36
N ALA A 19 -1.77 -2.32 10.80
CA ALA A 19 -2.40 -1.20 11.51
C ALA A 19 -3.82 -1.57 12.02
N PHE A 20 -4.64 -2.21 11.19
CA PHE A 20 -5.97 -2.66 11.59
C PHE A 20 -5.95 -3.75 12.68
N ILE A 21 -4.97 -4.66 12.65
CA ILE A 21 -4.81 -5.66 13.71
C ILE A 21 -4.51 -4.98 15.05
N LEU A 22 -3.57 -4.04 15.05
CA LEU A 22 -3.16 -3.30 16.25
C LEU A 22 -4.29 -2.45 16.83
N ASP A 23 -5.05 -1.78 15.97
CA ASP A 23 -6.21 -0.97 16.37
C ASP A 23 -7.30 -1.86 17.01
N ARG A 24 -7.62 -2.99 16.37
CA ARG A 24 -8.59 -3.96 16.88
C ARG A 24 -8.18 -4.53 18.24
N GLU A 25 -6.89 -4.83 18.41
CA GLU A 25 -6.34 -5.41 19.64
C GLU A 25 -6.01 -4.36 20.71
N ARG A 26 -6.13 -3.06 20.40
CA ARG A 26 -5.81 -1.93 21.28
C ARG A 26 -4.44 -2.05 21.96
N ARG A 27 -3.44 -2.49 21.20
CA ARG A 27 -2.08 -2.67 21.70
C ARG A 27 -1.06 -1.92 20.85
N THR A 28 0.12 -1.74 21.43
CA THR A 28 1.27 -1.17 20.71
C THR A 28 1.91 -2.22 19.81
N ALA A 29 2.47 -1.75 18.69
CA ALA A 29 3.25 -2.58 17.76
C ALA A 29 4.53 -3.14 18.40
N THR A 30 4.87 -4.39 18.09
CA THR A 30 6.20 -4.95 18.36
C THR A 30 7.25 -4.29 17.46
N PRO A 31 8.56 -4.48 17.72
CA PRO A 31 9.61 -3.98 16.84
C PRO A 31 9.48 -4.44 15.38
N GLU A 32 9.07 -5.70 15.17
CA GLU A 32 8.88 -6.29 13.85
C GLU A 32 7.68 -5.66 13.13
N GLU A 33 6.56 -5.48 13.84
CA GLU A 33 5.37 -4.80 13.31
C GLU A 33 5.66 -3.34 13.00
N ARG A 34 6.46 -2.65 13.82
CA ARG A 34 6.94 -1.29 13.51
C ARG A 34 7.75 -1.26 12.22
N ALA A 35 8.63 -2.24 12.00
CA ALA A 35 9.39 -2.33 10.76
C ALA A 35 8.48 -2.58 9.54
N VAL A 36 7.35 -3.30 9.69
CA VAL A 36 6.33 -3.43 8.64
C VAL A 36 5.64 -2.10 8.38
N LEU A 37 5.18 -1.41 9.43
CA LEU A 37 4.51 -0.11 9.32
C LEU A 37 5.40 0.96 8.65
N GLN A 38 6.70 0.96 8.95
CA GLN A 38 7.69 1.89 8.36
C GLN A 38 7.90 1.69 6.85
N LYS A 39 7.50 0.54 6.29
CA LYS A 39 7.57 0.31 4.84
C LYS A 39 6.44 1.01 4.08
N TYR A 40 5.40 1.47 4.78
CA TYR A 40 4.32 2.24 4.17
C TYR A 40 4.89 3.52 3.55
N CYS A 41 4.78 3.63 2.23
CA CYS A 41 5.22 4.81 1.49
C CYS A 41 4.05 5.53 0.80
N GLY A 42 2.80 5.14 1.13
CA GLY A 42 1.61 5.57 0.41
C GLY A 42 1.52 4.98 -1.00
N PHE A 43 0.34 5.09 -1.59
CA PHE A 43 0.11 4.66 -2.98
C PHE A 43 0.56 5.71 -4.01
N GLY A 44 0.94 6.92 -3.57
CA GLY A 44 1.30 8.02 -4.46
C GLY A 44 0.22 8.29 -5.51
N GLY A 45 0.64 8.78 -6.69
CA GLY A 45 -0.23 8.91 -7.87
C GLY A 45 -0.39 7.60 -8.65
N LEU A 46 -0.47 6.43 -7.99
CA LEU A 46 -0.84 5.18 -8.65
C LEU A 46 -2.27 5.34 -9.18
N LYS A 47 -2.38 5.80 -10.42
CA LYS A 47 -3.64 6.15 -11.07
C LYS A 47 -4.60 4.95 -11.10
N CYS A 48 -4.12 3.72 -11.12
CA CYS A 48 -4.96 2.52 -11.00
C CYS A 48 -5.64 2.32 -9.62
N ILE A 49 -5.22 3.04 -8.58
CA ILE A 49 -5.90 3.05 -7.27
C ILE A 49 -6.98 4.15 -7.24
N LEU A 50 -6.76 5.25 -7.97
CA LEU A 50 -7.64 6.43 -7.98
C LEU A 50 -8.64 6.44 -9.15
N ASN A 51 -8.30 5.75 -10.23
CA ASN A 51 -9.01 5.69 -11.50
C ASN A 51 -9.33 4.23 -11.86
N PRO A 52 -10.30 3.98 -12.75
CA PRO A 52 -10.62 2.65 -13.26
C PRO A 52 -9.37 1.90 -13.73
N ALA A 53 -9.30 0.60 -13.44
CA ALA A 53 -8.16 -0.27 -13.77
C ALA A 53 -8.59 -1.72 -14.04
N ARG A 54 -9.81 -1.90 -14.57
CA ARG A 54 -10.40 -3.21 -14.86
C ARG A 54 -9.83 -3.80 -16.15
N GLU A 55 -9.52 -2.94 -17.14
CA GLU A 55 -8.95 -3.31 -18.43
C GLU A 55 -7.68 -2.50 -18.73
N LEU A 56 -6.82 -2.98 -19.63
CA LEU A 56 -5.59 -2.26 -20.01
C LEU A 56 -5.88 -0.91 -20.66
N THR A 57 -7.03 -0.79 -21.33
CA THR A 57 -7.54 0.43 -21.98
C THR A 57 -7.87 1.54 -20.98
N ASP A 58 -8.17 1.20 -19.72
CA ASP A 58 -8.48 2.20 -18.68
C ASP A 58 -7.29 3.14 -18.41
N ALA A 59 -6.06 2.68 -18.69
CA ALA A 59 -4.85 3.48 -18.54
C ALA A 59 -4.84 4.74 -19.43
N VAL A 60 -5.63 4.78 -20.51
CA VAL A 60 -5.76 5.94 -21.38
C VAL A 60 -6.44 7.12 -20.67
N HIS A 61 -7.27 6.85 -19.65
CA HIS A 61 -7.97 7.88 -18.88
C HIS A 61 -7.17 8.40 -17.69
N TRP A 62 -5.99 7.86 -17.46
CA TRP A 62 -5.11 8.24 -16.37
C TRP A 62 -4.29 9.49 -16.74
N ALA A 63 -4.90 10.52 -17.34
CA ALA A 63 -4.26 11.80 -17.67
C ALA A 63 -3.89 12.60 -16.42
#